data_AF-A0A535S9A0-F1
#
_entry.id   AF-A0A535S9A0-F1
#
_cell.length_a   1.000
_cell.length_b   1.000
_cell.length_c   1.000
_cell.angle_alpha   90.00
_cell.angle_beta   90.00
_cell.angle_gamma   90.00
#
_symmetry.space_group_name_H-M   'P 1'
#
loop_
_entity.id
_entity.type
_entity.pdbx_description
1 polymer ?
#
loop_
_entity_poly.entity_id
_entity_poly.type
_entity_poly.pdbx_seq_one_letter_code
_entity_poly.pdbx_strand_id
1 'polypeptide(L)'
;MTGLLAQTNAHIRDAEREYRDLKARQDRLRRPVQLIDRLLQELEELNLKGMKRVPISYEPRLDEILALVGPIQSIPDQLANIKVKVGIAKLMDALFAVEEALFSERRAPIVEPDSESFDSGLYTAA
;
A
#
# COMPACT_ATOMS: atom_id res chain seq x y z
N MET A 1 35.68 -11.41 25.94
CA MET A 1 35.18 -11.93 24.64
C MET A 1 33.65 -12.12 24.68
N THR A 2 32.90 -11.08 25.06
CA THR A 2 31.43 -11.12 25.20
C THR A 2 30.73 -10.04 24.36
N GLY A 3 31.48 -9.04 23.84
CA GLY A 3 30.93 -7.94 23.04
C GLY A 3 30.48 -8.34 21.64
N LEU A 4 31.19 -9.25 20.97
CA LEU A 4 30.91 -9.63 19.59
C LEU A 4 29.57 -10.39 19.46
N LEU A 5 29.31 -11.35 20.36
CA LEU A 5 28.05 -12.11 20.39
C LEU A 5 26.86 -11.24 20.80
N ALA A 6 27.06 -10.29 21.72
CA ALA A 6 26.01 -9.34 22.12
C ALA A 6 25.65 -8.38 20.97
N GLN A 7 26.64 -7.94 20.19
CA GLN A 7 26.47 -7.09 19.02
C GLN A 7 25.77 -7.83 17.86
N THR A 8 26.16 -9.08 17.59
CA THR A 8 25.48 -9.92 16.57
C THR A 8 24.04 -10.24 16.95
N ASN A 9 23.75 -10.52 18.23
CA ASN A 9 22.38 -10.76 18.70
C ASN A 9 21.50 -9.50 18.63
N ALA A 10 22.07 -8.31 18.76
CA ALA A 10 21.36 -7.05 18.55
C ALA A 10 21.00 -6.86 17.06
N HIS A 11 21.97 -7.06 16.15
CA HIS A 11 21.73 -6.99 14.70
C HIS A 11 20.65 -7.98 14.22
N ILE A 12 20.60 -9.19 14.76
CA ILE A 12 19.56 -10.18 14.41
C ILE A 12 18.18 -9.71 14.90
N ARG A 13 18.08 -9.16 16.12
CA ARG A 13 16.80 -8.68 16.67
C ARG A 13 16.24 -7.46 15.96
N ASP A 14 17.12 -6.56 15.50
CA ASP A 14 16.71 -5.38 14.75
C ASP A 14 16.28 -5.75 13.32
N ALA A 15 17.01 -6.65 12.65
CA ALA A 15 16.60 -7.21 11.37
C ALA A 15 15.25 -7.99 11.45
N GLU A 16 14.99 -8.72 12.54
CA GLU A 16 13.72 -9.41 12.75
C GLU A 16 12.54 -8.46 13.03
N ARG A 17 12.80 -7.26 13.56
CA ARG A 17 11.77 -6.23 13.78
C ARG A 17 11.40 -5.56 12.46
N GLU A 18 12.40 -5.15 11.69
CA GLU A 18 12.22 -4.57 10.36
C GLU A 18 11.47 -5.52 9.41
N TYR A 19 11.85 -6.81 9.42
CA TYR A 19 11.17 -7.82 8.61
C TYR A 19 9.69 -8.02 9.02
N ARG A 20 9.40 -7.99 10.33
CA ARG A 20 8.03 -8.09 10.84
C ARG A 20 7.19 -6.86 10.48
N ASP A 21 7.77 -5.67 10.60
CA ASP A 21 7.08 -4.42 10.27
C ASP A 21 6.81 -4.30 8.77
N LEU A 22 7.78 -4.70 7.94
CA LEU A 22 7.59 -4.84 6.49
C LEU A 22 6.47 -5.81 6.14
N LYS A 23 6.46 -6.99 6.77
CA LYS A 23 5.43 -8.00 6.53
C LYS A 23 4.05 -7.50 6.96
N ALA A 24 3.95 -6.85 8.12
CA ALA A 24 2.70 -6.26 8.60
C ALA A 24 2.20 -5.14 7.67
N ARG A 25 3.10 -4.31 7.11
CA ARG A 25 2.74 -3.30 6.10
C ARG A 25 2.24 -3.96 4.80
N GLN A 26 2.91 -5.02 4.34
CA GLN A 26 2.48 -5.76 3.14
C GLN A 26 1.12 -6.45 3.32
N ASP A 27 0.88 -7.06 4.49
CA ASP A 27 -0.40 -7.72 4.79
C ASP A 27 -1.56 -6.72 4.87
N ARG A 28 -1.31 -5.48 5.33
CA ARG A 28 -2.32 -4.40 5.33
C ARG A 28 -2.76 -4.00 3.92
N LEU A 29 -1.84 -4.01 2.96
CA LEU A 29 -2.14 -3.67 1.56
C LEU A 29 -2.76 -4.83 0.77
N ARG A 30 -2.60 -6.08 1.24
CA ARG A 30 -3.16 -7.25 0.57
C ARG A 30 -4.69 -7.25 0.53
N ARG A 31 -5.33 -6.86 1.64
CA ARG A 31 -6.79 -6.83 1.76
C ARG A 31 -7.48 -5.84 0.80
N PRO A 32 -7.08 -4.55 0.71
CA PRO A 32 -7.69 -3.61 -0.23
C PRO A 32 -7.49 -4.02 -1.69
N VAL A 33 -6.31 -4.53 -2.06
CA VAL A 33 -6.05 -5.02 -3.44
C VAL A 33 -7.02 -6.15 -3.81
N GLN A 34 -7.16 -7.17 -2.96
CA GLN A 34 -8.08 -8.28 -3.24
C GLN A 34 -9.55 -7.86 -3.35
N LEU A 35 -9.96 -6.80 -2.63
CA LEU A 35 -11.31 -6.26 -2.72
C LEU A 35 -11.51 -5.48 -4.02
N ILE A 36 -10.51 -4.70 -4.42
CA ILE A 36 -10.51 -3.96 -5.70
C ILE A 36 -10.55 -4.94 -6.88
N ASP A 37 -9.72 -5.99 -6.88
CA ASP A 37 -9.69 -7.02 -7.93
C ASP A 37 -11.07 -7.66 -8.15
N ARG A 38 -11.72 -8.08 -7.06
CA ARG A 38 -13.06 -8.69 -7.13
C ARG A 38 -14.09 -7.70 -7.66
N LEU A 39 -14.00 -6.44 -7.23
CA LEU A 39 -14.92 -5.41 -7.68
C LEU A 39 -14.72 -5.09 -9.17
N LEU A 40 -13.48 -5.03 -9.65
CA LEU A 40 -13.16 -4.86 -11.07
C LEU A 40 -13.76 -6.00 -11.91
N GLN A 41 -13.58 -7.25 -11.47
CA GLN A 41 -14.18 -8.41 -12.14
C GLN A 41 -15.71 -8.32 -12.21
N GLU A 42 -16.37 -7.96 -11.10
CA GLU A 42 -17.81 -7.78 -11.09
C GLU A 42 -18.27 -6.63 -12.00
N LEU A 43 -17.55 -5.50 -12.00
CA LEU A 43 -17.86 -4.37 -12.88
C LEU A 43 -17.68 -4.73 -14.35
N GLU A 44 -16.66 -5.51 -14.68
CA GLU A 44 -16.46 -6.04 -16.03
C GLU A 44 -17.63 -6.91 -16.46
N GLU A 45 -18.11 -7.82 -15.59
CA GLU A 45 -19.30 -8.60 -15.89
C GLU A 45 -20.54 -7.73 -16.14
N LEU A 46 -20.74 -6.68 -15.33
CA LEU A 46 -21.86 -5.76 -15.54
C LEU A 46 -21.72 -4.99 -16.86
N ASN A 47 -20.50 -4.60 -17.22
CA ASN A 47 -20.21 -3.94 -18.49
C ASN A 47 -20.50 -4.88 -19.69
N LEU A 48 -20.08 -6.15 -19.60
CA LEU A 48 -20.36 -7.19 -20.60
C LEU A 48 -21.86 -7.49 -20.73
N LYS A 49 -22.61 -7.39 -19.62
CA LYS A 49 -24.09 -7.48 -19.61
C LYS A 49 -24.78 -6.22 -20.18
N GLY A 50 -24.02 -5.22 -20.62
CA GLY A 50 -24.54 -3.99 -21.24
C GLY A 50 -25.02 -2.94 -20.25
N MET A 51 -24.74 -3.09 -18.95
CA MET A 51 -25.08 -2.07 -17.97
C MET A 51 -24.15 -0.87 -18.10
N LYS A 52 -24.74 0.33 -18.15
CA LYS A 52 -23.96 1.57 -18.32
C LYS A 52 -23.54 2.19 -16.99
N ARG A 53 -24.25 1.89 -15.91
CA ARG A 53 -24.08 2.53 -14.60
C ARG A 53 -23.98 1.52 -13.49
N VAL A 54 -23.19 1.89 -12.47
CA VAL A 54 -22.97 1.08 -11.27
C VAL A 54 -24.25 1.09 -10.41
N PRO A 55 -24.80 -0.09 -10.07
CA PRO A 55 -25.98 -0.19 -9.20
C PRO A 55 -25.72 0.34 -7.79
N ILE A 56 -26.77 0.84 -7.13
CA ILE A 56 -26.71 1.33 -5.73
C ILE A 56 -26.30 0.22 -4.75
N SER A 57 -26.59 -1.04 -5.06
CA SER A 57 -26.20 -2.18 -4.21
C SER A 57 -24.70 -2.30 -3.96
N TYR A 58 -23.87 -1.62 -4.75
CA TYR A 58 -22.41 -1.59 -4.61
C TYR A 58 -21.91 -0.53 -3.63
N GLU A 59 -22.74 0.44 -3.24
CA GLU A 59 -22.40 1.53 -2.31
C GLU A 59 -21.66 1.05 -1.04
N PRO A 60 -22.15 0.06 -0.28
CA PRO A 60 -21.44 -0.37 0.94
C PRO A 60 -20.05 -0.96 0.66
N ARG A 61 -19.84 -1.57 -0.50
CA ARG A 61 -18.52 -2.11 -0.89
C ARG A 61 -17.56 -1.01 -1.31
N LEU A 62 -18.07 0.03 -1.99
CA LEU A 62 -17.29 1.21 -2.32
C LEU A 62 -16.86 1.96 -1.04
N ASP A 63 -17.76 2.07 -0.06
CA ASP A 63 -17.44 2.68 1.23
C ASP A 63 -16.39 1.87 2.02
N GLU A 64 -16.44 0.54 1.98
CA GLU A 64 -15.39 -0.30 2.59
C GLU A 64 -14.01 -0.03 1.95
N ILE A 65 -13.96 0.09 0.62
CA ILE A 65 -12.72 0.42 -0.09
C ILE A 65 -12.24 1.82 0.30
N LEU A 66 -13.12 2.82 0.32
CA LEU A 66 -12.77 4.19 0.73
C LEU A 66 -12.23 4.23 2.17
N ALA A 67 -12.80 3.45 3.09
CA ALA A 67 -12.32 3.37 4.47
C ALA A 67 -10.94 2.71 4.59
N LEU A 68 -10.67 1.69 3.77
CA LEU A 68 -9.38 0.97 3.77
C LEU A 68 -8.27 1.77 3.09
N VAL A 69 -8.61 2.55 2.06
CA VAL A 69 -7.66 3.28 1.22
C VAL A 69 -7.51 4.74 1.68
N GLY A 70 -8.50 5.30 2.37
CA GLY A 70 -8.48 6.69 2.87
C GLY A 70 -7.27 7.11 3.72
N PRO A 71 -6.65 6.24 4.53
CA PRO A 71 -5.41 6.56 5.25
C PRO A 71 -4.16 6.74 4.36
N ILE A 72 -4.25 6.43 3.07
CA ILE A 72 -3.12 6.45 2.14
C ILE A 72 -3.06 7.81 1.45
N GLN A 73 -2.07 8.62 1.84
CA GLN A 73 -1.94 10.03 1.44
C GLN A 73 -1.77 10.25 -0.07
N SER A 74 -1.42 9.21 -0.83
CA SER A 74 -1.12 9.25 -2.26
C SER A 74 -2.36 9.20 -3.18
N ILE A 75 -3.57 9.00 -2.64
CA ILE A 75 -4.77 8.62 -3.42
C ILE A 75 -5.91 9.69 -3.47
N PRO A 76 -5.82 10.92 -2.90
CA PRO A 76 -7.01 11.74 -2.60
C PRO A 76 -7.86 12.13 -3.83
N ASP A 77 -7.26 12.42 -4.98
CA ASP A 77 -8.00 12.86 -6.17
C ASP A 77 -8.81 11.74 -6.85
N GLN A 78 -8.39 10.49 -6.67
CA GLN A 78 -9.02 9.34 -7.32
C GLN A 78 -10.23 8.81 -6.53
N LEU A 79 -10.20 8.98 -5.20
CA LEU A 79 -11.30 8.61 -4.31
C LEU A 79 -12.61 9.35 -4.65
N ALA A 80 -12.54 10.59 -5.15
CA ALA A 80 -13.72 11.39 -5.52
C ALA A 80 -14.58 10.76 -6.65
N ASN A 81 -14.00 9.83 -7.43
CA ASN A 81 -14.67 9.13 -8.52
C ASN A 81 -15.23 7.76 -8.11
N ILE A 82 -14.90 7.26 -6.91
CA ILE A 82 -15.39 5.99 -6.37
C ILE A 82 -16.77 6.20 -5.75
N LYS A 83 -17.83 6.09 -6.57
CA LYS A 83 -19.23 6.22 -6.11
C LYS A 83 -20.19 5.47 -7.03
N VAL A 84 -21.39 5.19 -6.53
CA VAL A 84 -22.46 4.57 -7.33
C VAL A 84 -23.05 5.54 -8.36
N LYS A 85 -23.86 5.02 -9.30
CA LYS A 85 -24.54 5.78 -10.37
C LYS A 85 -23.61 6.46 -11.39
N VAL A 86 -22.29 6.29 -11.28
CA VAL A 86 -21.32 6.69 -12.32
C VAL A 86 -21.26 5.62 -13.42
N GLY A 87 -20.62 5.96 -14.54
CA GLY A 87 -20.37 5.01 -15.61
C GLY A 87 -19.48 3.87 -15.11
N ILE A 88 -19.77 2.64 -15.53
CA ILE A 88 -18.99 1.45 -15.10
C ILE A 88 -17.51 1.61 -15.50
N ALA A 89 -17.24 2.02 -16.74
CA ALA A 89 -15.88 2.33 -17.20
C ALA A 89 -15.17 3.35 -16.31
N LYS A 90 -15.86 4.44 -15.97
CA LYS A 90 -15.30 5.50 -15.11
C LYS A 90 -14.97 4.98 -13.69
N LEU A 91 -15.78 4.08 -13.14
CA LEU A 91 -15.48 3.47 -11.85
C LEU A 91 -14.29 2.50 -11.95
N MET A 92 -14.22 1.71 -13.03
CA MET A 92 -13.06 0.83 -13.28
C MET A 92 -11.77 1.64 -13.37
N ASP A 93 -11.75 2.73 -14.14
CA ASP A 93 -10.57 3.61 -14.26
C ASP A 93 -10.12 4.16 -12.89
N ALA A 94 -11.08 4.59 -12.06
CA ALA A 94 -10.78 5.08 -10.72
C ALA A 94 -10.21 3.98 -9.80
N LEU A 95 -10.75 2.77 -9.87
CA LEU A 95 -10.28 1.63 -9.09
C LEU A 95 -8.89 1.17 -9.53
N PHE A 96 -8.62 1.13 -10.83
CA PHE A 96 -7.29 0.82 -11.37
C PHE A 96 -6.24 1.82 -10.90
N ALA A 97 -6.57 3.11 -10.95
CA ALA A 97 -5.64 4.14 -10.53
C ALA A 97 -5.32 4.04 -9.02
N VAL A 98 -6.33 3.69 -8.21
CA VAL A 98 -6.15 3.43 -6.77
C VAL A 98 -5.25 2.23 -6.56
N GLU A 99 -5.49 1.15 -7.30
CA GLU A 99 -4.67 -0.06 -7.24
C GLU A 99 -3.20 0.21 -7.62
N GLU A 100 -2.98 1.01 -8.67
CA GLU A 100 -1.65 1.44 -9.09
C GLU A 100 -0.93 2.27 -8.00
N ALA A 101 -1.67 3.14 -7.32
CA ALA A 101 -1.13 3.89 -6.18
C ALA A 101 -0.80 2.98 -4.99
N LEU A 102 -1.66 1.99 -4.69
CA LEU A 102 -1.39 0.96 -3.67
C LEU A 102 -0.13 0.14 -3.99
N PHE A 103 0.06 -0.23 -5.26
CA PHE A 103 1.26 -0.94 -5.68
C PHE A 103 2.51 -0.06 -5.63
N SER A 104 2.39 1.22 -5.94
CA SER A 104 3.50 2.17 -5.86
C SER A 104 3.95 2.37 -4.41
N GLU A 105 3.02 2.50 -3.48
CA GLU A 105 3.34 2.56 -2.04
C GLU A 105 3.97 1.25 -1.54
N ARG A 106 3.48 0.10 -2.01
CA ARG A 106 4.06 -1.22 -1.68
C ARG A 106 5.50 -1.38 -2.21
N ARG A 107 5.82 -0.78 -3.36
CA ARG A 107 7.12 -0.89 -4.04
C ARG A 107 8.10 0.20 -3.62
N ALA A 108 7.64 1.27 -2.98
CA ALA A 108 8.52 2.32 -2.48
C ALA A 108 9.60 1.65 -1.60
N PRO A 109 10.89 1.79 -1.96
CA PRO A 109 11.95 1.31 -1.08
C PRO A 109 11.75 2.01 0.26
N ILE A 110 11.90 1.26 1.36
CA ILE A 110 12.09 1.89 2.65
C ILE A 110 13.32 2.77 2.45
N VAL A 111 13.12 4.08 2.38
CA VAL A 111 14.22 5.02 2.52
C VAL A 111 14.66 4.81 3.96
N GLU A 112 15.70 3.99 4.15
CA GLU A 112 16.49 4.02 5.36
C GLU A 112 16.88 5.49 5.53
N PRO A 113 16.49 6.18 6.61
CA PRO A 113 16.97 7.53 6.84
C PRO A 113 18.50 7.42 6.90
N ASP A 114 19.17 8.13 5.98
CA ASP A 114 20.63 8.15 5.82
C ASP A 114 21.31 7.91 7.16
N SER A 115 21.86 6.71 7.34
CA SER A 115 22.73 6.42 8.48
C SER A 115 23.87 7.41 8.36
N GLU A 116 23.85 8.42 9.22
CA GLU A 116 24.83 9.50 9.27
C GLU A 116 26.22 8.92 9.05
N SER A 117 26.86 9.40 7.98
CA SER A 117 28.27 9.15 7.69
C SER A 117 29.07 9.32 8.98
N PHE A 118 29.50 8.20 9.55
CA PHE A 118 30.44 8.20 10.67
C PHE A 118 31.73 8.83 10.15
N ASP A 119 31.90 10.10 10.49
CA ASP A 119 33.10 10.89 10.31
C ASP A 119 34.27 10.12 10.94
N SER A 120 35.04 9.43 10.10
CA SER A 120 36.29 8.77 10.50
C SER A 120 37.38 9.84 10.61
N GLY A 121 37.23 10.72 11.59
CA GLY A 121 38.27 11.60 12.10
C GLY A 121 39.31 10.78 12.88
N LEU A 122 40.09 9.94 12.19
CA LEU A 122 41.33 9.41 12.72
C LEU A 122 42.38 10.52 12.69
N TYR A 123 42.35 11.37 13.74
CA TYR A 123 43.51 12.14 14.15
C TYR A 123 44.60 11.15 14.59
N THR A 124 45.59 10.92 13.72
CA THR A 124 46.86 10.35 14.12
C THR A 124 47.56 11.36 15.02
N ALA A 125 47.63 11.05 16.31
CA ALA A 125 48.41 11.77 17.31
C ALA A 125 49.76 11.07 17.53
N ALA A 126 50.74 11.90 17.86
CA ALA A 126 52.10 11.64 18.36
C ALA A 126 53.20 11.38 17.32
#